data_AF-A0A1C5V7V9-F1
#
_entry.id   AF-A0A1C5V7V9-F1
#
_cell.length_a   1.000
_cell.length_b   1.000
_cell.length_c   1.000
_cell.angle_alpha   90.00
_cell.angle_beta   90.00
_cell.angle_gamma   90.00
#
_symmetry.space_group_name_H-M   'P 1'
#
loop_
_entity.id
_entity.type
_entity.pdbx_description
1 polymer ?
#
loop_
_entity_poly.entity_id
_entity_poly.type
_entity_poly.pdbx_seq_one_letter_code
_entity_poly.pdbx_strand_id
1 'polypeptide(L)' 'MKQVQISEELFQALVKYHLVGMEDYREEIEKGLESKLESMTRRQFYSTYKTAATEGEREEARQKYLDKVGMHRDFQR' A
#
# COMPACT_ATOMS: atom_id res chain seq x y z
N MET A 1 17.62 1.85 -8.41
CA MET A 1 16.15 2.02 -8.28
C MET A 1 15.53 0.70 -7.82
N LYS A 2 14.58 0.70 -6.89
CA LYS A 2 13.87 -0.54 -6.51
C LYS A 2 12.77 -0.81 -7.53
N GLN A 3 12.64 -2.06 -7.97
CA GLN A 3 11.55 -2.49 -8.84
C GLN A 3 10.36 -2.94 -7.98
N VAL A 4 9.15 -2.54 -8.38
CA VAL A 4 7.90 -2.90 -7.72
C VAL A 4 7.10 -3.76 -8.69
N GLN A 5 6.74 -4.98 -8.26
CA GLN A 5 5.87 -5.86 -9.04
C GLN A 5 4.41 -5.54 -8.73
N ILE A 6 3.57 -5.42 -9.76
CA ILE A 6 2.12 -5.29 -9.64
C ILE A 6 1.44 -6.48 -10.36
N SER A 7 0.16 -6.71 -10.09
CA SER A 7 -0.60 -7.69 -10.85
C SER A 7 -0.74 -7.24 -12.30
N GLU A 8 -0.89 -8.20 -13.20
CA GLU A 8 -1.15 -7.91 -14.61
C GLU A 8 -2.45 -7.11 -14.78
N GLU A 9 -3.50 -7.44 -14.01
CA GLU A 9 -4.77 -6.72 -14.01
C GLU A 9 -4.60 -5.23 -13.69
N LEU A 10 -3.84 -4.90 -12.65
CA LEU A 10 -3.56 -3.50 -12.28
C LEU A 10 -2.76 -2.78 -13.37
N PHE A 11 -1.81 -3.48 -14.00
CA PHE A 11 -1.07 -2.91 -15.13
C PHE A 11 -1.97 -2.64 -16.34
N GLN A 12 -2.86 -3.56 -16.69
CA GLN A 12 -3.82 -3.37 -17.76
C GLN A 12 -4.80 -2.22 -17.47
N ALA A 13 -5.28 -2.11 -16.23
CA ALA A 13 -6.15 -1.00 -15.82
C ALA A 13 -5.43 0.35 -15.99
N LEU A 14 -4.17 0.46 -15.55
CA LEU A 14 -3.33 1.65 -15.75
C LEU A 14 -3.18 2.00 -17.24
N VAL A 15 -2.96 1.02 -18.10
CA VAL A 15 -2.88 1.21 -19.56
C VAL A 15 -4.20 1.72 -20.12
N LYS A 16 -5.33 1.11 -19.77
CA LYS A 16 -6.66 1.51 -20.25
C LYS A 16 -7.02 2.92 -19.80
N TYR A 17 -6.72 3.26 -18.55
CA TYR A 17 -6.98 4.59 -18.01
C TYR A 17 -6.10 5.67 -18.67
N HIS A 18 -4.77 5.48 -18.68
CA HIS A 18 -3.85 6.53 -19.12
C HIS A 18 -3.61 6.59 -20.64
N LEU A 19 -3.65 5.46 -21.36
CA LEU A 19 -3.36 5.42 -22.80
C LEU A 19 -4.62 5.39 -23.66
N VAL A 20 -5.71 4.80 -23.14
CA VAL A 20 -6.98 4.68 -23.87
C VAL A 20 -8.01 5.70 -23.41
N GLY A 21 -7.80 6.34 -22.24
CA GLY A 21 -8.70 7.36 -21.71
C GLY A 21 -9.98 6.79 -21.08
N MET A 22 -9.97 5.52 -20.67
CA MET A 22 -11.12 4.88 -20.03
C MET A 22 -11.17 5.26 -18.54
N GLU A 23 -11.88 6.33 -18.21
CA GLU A 23 -11.90 6.88 -16.85
C GLU A 23 -12.51 5.95 -15.79
N ASP A 24 -13.37 5.01 -16.20
CA ASP A 24 -14.04 4.05 -15.32
C ASP A 24 -13.06 3.15 -14.53
N TYR A 25 -11.81 3.03 -15.00
CA TYR A 25 -10.76 2.26 -14.33
C TYR A 25 -10.10 2.99 -13.15
N ARG A 26 -10.44 4.27 -12.91
CA ARG A 26 -9.81 5.07 -11.86
C ARG A 26 -9.93 4.43 -10.47
N GLU A 27 -11.14 4.01 -10.09
CA GLU A 27 -11.36 3.41 -8.77
C GLU A 27 -10.61 2.09 -8.60
N GLU A 28 -10.55 1.28 -9.66
CA GLU A 28 -9.83 0.00 -9.65
C GLU A 28 -8.33 0.22 -9.48
N ILE A 29 -7.78 1.23 -10.16
CA ILE A 29 -6.38 1.62 -10.04
C ILE A 29 -6.07 2.12 -8.63
N GLU A 30 -6.89 3.01 -8.08
CA GLU A 30 -6.70 3.57 -6.73
C GLU A 30 -6.66 2.44 -5.69
N LYS A 31 -7.66 1.54 -5.69
CA LYS A 31 -7.71 0.39 -4.78
C LYS A 31 -6.53 -0.57 -4.97
N GLY A 32 -6.15 -0.84 -6.21
CA GLY A 32 -5.03 -1.74 -6.53
C GLY A 32 -3.69 -1.19 -6.05
N LEU A 33 -3.45 0.11 -6.23
CA LEU A 33 -2.23 0.77 -5.78
C LEU A 33 -2.17 0.89 -4.25
N GLU A 34 -3.28 1.22 -3.59
CA GLU A 34 -3.38 1.25 -2.13
C GLU A 34 -3.05 -0.12 -1.52
N SER A 35 -3.69 -1.19 -2.02
CA SER A 35 -3.43 -2.56 -1.58
C SER A 35 -1.95 -2.95 -1.79
N LYS A 36 -1.35 -2.52 -2.91
CA LYS A 36 0.06 -2.78 -3.17
C LYS A 36 0.97 -2.07 -2.18
N LEU A 37 0.73 -0.79 -1.92
CA LEU A 37 1.47 -0.01 -0.94
C LEU A 37 1.35 -0.61 0.45
N GLU A 38 0.16 -1.02 0.83
CA GLU A 38 -0.07 -1.66 2.12
C GLU A 38 0.69 -2.98 2.22
N SER A 39 0.63 -3.84 1.19
CA SER A 39 1.38 -5.11 1.16
C SER A 39 2.90 -4.91 1.25
N MET A 40 3.44 -3.96 0.49
CA MET A 40 4.87 -3.61 0.56
C MET A 40 5.26 -3.15 1.96
N THR A 41 4.39 -2.37 2.58
CA THR A 41 4.63 -1.82 3.91
C THR A 41 4.49 -2.89 4.98
N ARG A 42 3.48 -3.77 4.92
CA ARG A 42 3.37 -4.95 5.79
C ARG A 42 4.58 -5.86 5.66
N ARG A 43 5.11 -6.06 4.45
CA ARG A 43 6.35 -6.84 4.25
C ARG A 43 7.56 -6.15 4.89
N GLN A 44 7.66 -4.84 4.77
CA GLN A 44 8.70 -4.06 5.43
C GLN A 44 8.56 -4.15 6.96
N PHE A 45 7.36 -3.96 7.50
CA PHE A 45 7.08 -4.07 8.92
C PHE A 45 7.25 -5.48 9.45
N TYR A 46 6.87 -6.53 8.71
CA TYR A 46 7.12 -7.91 9.11
C TYR A 46 8.62 -8.20 9.18
N SER A 47 9.39 -7.67 8.23
CA SER A 47 10.86 -7.77 8.28
C SER A 47 11.45 -7.04 9.49
N THR A 48 10.97 -5.83 9.79
CA THR A 48 11.38 -5.06 10.98
C THR A 48 10.91 -5.73 12.28
N TYR A 49 9.68 -6.25 12.31
CA TYR A 49 9.04 -6.96 13.42
C TYR A 49 9.86 -8.19 13.80
N LYS A 50 10.25 -9.02 12.83
CA LYS A 50 11.07 -10.22 13.06
C LYS A 50 12.45 -9.88 13.65
N THR A 51 12.94 -8.66 13.44
CA THR A 51 14.24 -8.20 13.95
C THR A 51 14.16 -7.26 15.16
N ALA A 52 12.96 -6.79 15.55
CA ALA A 52 12.77 -5.86 16.67
C ALA A 52 12.70 -6.62 18.00
N ALA A 53 13.41 -6.11 19.01
CA ALA A 53 13.66 -6.80 20.28
C ALA A 53 12.47 -6.73 21.28
N THR A 54 11.53 -5.79 21.13
CA THR A 54 10.41 -5.58 22.08
C THR A 54 9.10 -5.15 21.39
N GLU A 55 7.96 -5.36 22.06
CA GLU A 55 6.61 -5.06 21.54
C GLU A 55 6.29 -3.56 21.42
N GLY A 56 6.84 -2.70 22.28
CA GLY A 56 6.52 -1.27 22.29
C GLY A 56 7.00 -0.51 21.04
N GLU A 57 8.18 -0.84 20.53
CA GLU A 57 8.74 -0.22 19.31
C GLU A 57 7.95 -0.64 18.06
N ARG A 58 7.31 -1.82 18.10
CA ARG A 58 6.50 -2.34 16.99
C ARG A 58 5.19 -1.57 16.84
N GLU A 59 4.52 -1.24 17.95
CA GLU A 59 3.27 -0.46 17.92
C GLU A 59 3.54 1.00 17.51
N GLU A 60 4.66 1.59 17.92
CA GLU A 60 5.05 2.95 17.55
C GLU A 60 5.34 3.09 16.05
N ALA A 61 6.03 2.10 15.45
CA ALA A 61 6.31 2.07 14.02
C ALA A 61 5.03 1.92 13.18
N ARG A 62 4.04 1.18 13.70
CA ARG A 62 2.70 1.05 13.11
C ARG A 62 1.92 2.36 13.21
N GLN A 63 1.97 3.04 14.35
CA GLN A 63 1.26 4.31 14.53
C GLN A 63 1.83 5.43 13.65
N LYS A 64 3.16 5.53 13.55
CA LYS A 64 3.86 6.46 12.65
C LYS A 64 3.53 6.22 11.17
N TYR A 65 3.16 5.00 10.79
CA TYR A 65 2.69 4.68 9.45
C TYR A 65 1.28 5.21 9.18
N LEU A 66 0.34 4.98 10.10
CA LEU A 66 -1.02 5.51 9.98
C LEU A 66 -1.02 7.03 9.85
N ASP A 67 -0.19 7.71 10.63
CA ASP A 67 -0.04 9.16 10.57
C ASP A 67 0.61 9.64 9.25
N LYS A 68 1.53 8.85 8.65
CA LYS A 68 2.27 9.24 7.44
C LYS A 68 1.51 8.97 6.14
N VAL A 69 0.63 7.97 6.12
CA VAL A 69 -0.21 7.65 4.97
C VAL A 69 -1.43 8.58 4.88
N GLY A 70 -1.69 9.39 5.91
CA GLY A 70 -2.87 10.28 5.94
C GLY A 70 -4.18 9.50 5.99
N MET A 71 -4.13 8.20 6.33
CA MET A 71 -5.32 7.43 6.63
C MET A 71 -5.88 7.92 7.96
N HIS A 72 -6.98 8.64 7.88
CA HIS A 72 -7.77 9.02 9.04
C HIS A 72 -8.10 7.76 9.86
N ARG A 73 -8.10 7.89 11.18
CA ARG A 73 -8.20 6.80 12.17
C ARG A 73 -9.45 5.91 12.06
N ASP A 74 -10.32 6.17 11.09
CA ASP A 74 -11.61 5.52 10.87
C ASP A 74 -11.52 4.18 10.12
N PHE A 75 -10.32 3.66 9.84
CA PHE A 75 -10.10 2.27 9.39
C PHE A 75 -10.25 1.25 10.55
N GLN A 76 -11.24 1.48 11.42
CA GLN A 76 -11.77 0.49 12.34
C GLN A 76 -13.29 0.50 12.19
N ARG A 77 -13.81 -0.30 11.26
CA ARG A 77 -15.15 -0.86 11.37
C ARG A 77 -15.22 -2.25 10.76
#